data_AF-A0A852SRS2-F1
#
_entry.id   AF-A0A852SRS2-F1
#
_cell.length_a   1.000
_cell.length_b   1.000
_cell.length_c   1.000
_cell.angle_alpha   90.00
_cell.angle_beta   90.00
_cell.angle_gamma   90.00
#
_symmetry.space_group_name_H-M   'P 1'
#
loop_
_entity.id
_entity.type
_entity.pdbx_description
1 polymer ?
#
loop_
_entity_poly.entity_id
_entity_poly.type
_entity_poly.pdbx_seq_one_letter_code
_entity_poly.pdbx_strand_id
1 'polypeptide(L)'
;MIEHEYGRVVHHGGRTFFATETMAEIFEAAAADIVARGDTELVPLLHRGGVDLLLVGPRVPIAVRRIEVGRAPVAEPEKRTAV
;
A
#
# COMPACT_ATOMS: atom_id res chain seq x y z
N MET A 1 0.46 -4.94 -21.30
CA MET A 1 0.87 -4.87 -19.89
C MET A 1 -0.18 -4.07 -19.16
N ILE A 2 -0.78 -4.60 -18.08
CA ILE A 2 -1.66 -3.81 -17.23
C ILE A 2 -0.74 -3.00 -16.30
N GLU A 3 -0.73 -1.69 -16.46
CA GLU A 3 0.02 -0.80 -15.58
C GLU A 3 -0.80 -0.63 -14.30
N HIS A 4 -0.28 -1.10 -13.17
CA HIS A 4 -0.94 -0.96 -11.89
C HIS A 4 -0.56 0.38 -11.25
N GLU A 5 -1.55 1.24 -11.03
CA GLU A 5 -1.35 2.51 -10.34
C GLU A 5 -1.34 2.29 -8.81
N TYR A 6 -0.16 2.36 -8.21
CA TYR A 6 0.02 2.22 -6.75
C TYR A 6 -0.19 3.57 -6.05
N GLY A 7 -1.45 3.99 -5.94
CA GLY A 7 -1.87 5.30 -5.40
C GLY A 7 -2.27 5.33 -3.92
N ARG A 8 -2.02 4.26 -3.15
CA ARG A 8 -2.38 4.18 -1.72
C ARG A 8 -1.21 3.71 -0.88
N VAL A 9 -1.16 4.21 0.35
CA VAL A 9 -0.21 3.74 1.37
C VAL A 9 -0.92 3.14 2.56
N VAL A 10 -0.48 1.94 2.92
CA VAL A 10 -0.88 1.24 4.15
C VAL A 10 0.30 1.30 5.11
N HIS A 11 0.07 1.79 6.32
CA HIS A 11 1.03 1.74 7.43
C HIS A 11 0.61 0.64 8.40
N HIS A 12 1.54 -0.27 8.69
CA HIS A 12 1.30 -1.41 9.58
C HIS A 12 2.59 -1.80 10.30
N GLY A 13 2.57 -1.85 11.64
CA GLY A 13 3.71 -2.32 12.44
C GLY A 13 5.03 -1.59 12.19
N GLY A 14 4.98 -0.29 11.82
CA GLY A 14 6.15 0.50 11.45
C GLY A 14 6.64 0.31 10.01
N ARG A 15 5.97 -0.53 9.21
CA ARG A 15 6.22 -0.74 7.79
C ARG A 15 5.25 0.09 6.94
N THR A 16 5.67 0.41 5.72
CA THR A 16 4.90 1.18 4.73
C THR A 16 4.78 0.37 3.45
N PHE A 17 3.54 0.21 2.96
CA PHE A 17 3.24 -0.58 1.76
C PHE A 17 2.53 0.29 0.72
N PHE A 18 2.97 0.22 -0.53
CA PHE A 18 2.34 0.91 -1.65
C PHE A 18 1.38 -0.03 -2.39
N ALA A 19 0.09 0.19 -2.24
CA ALA A 19 -0.96 -0.63 -2.82
C ALA A 19 -1.73 0.14 -3.90
N THR A 20 -2.43 -0.59 -4.76
CA THR A 20 -3.45 0.03 -5.62
C THR A 20 -4.63 0.48 -4.75
N GLU A 21 -5.46 1.37 -5.29
CA GLU A 21 -6.69 1.82 -4.62
C GLU A 21 -7.57 0.64 -4.20
N THR A 22 -7.89 -0.24 -5.15
CA THR A 22 -8.72 -1.43 -4.91
C THR A 22 -8.15 -2.33 -3.81
N MET A 23 -6.84 -2.59 -3.80
CA MET A 23 -6.25 -3.51 -2.81
C MET A 23 -6.17 -2.88 -1.42
N ALA A 24 -5.92 -1.58 -1.33
CA ALA A 24 -5.97 -0.87 -0.06
C ALA A 24 -7.39 -0.85 0.53
N GLU A 25 -8.41 -0.64 -0.29
CA GLU A 25 -9.82 -0.63 0.13
C GLU A 25 -10.30 -2.00 0.60
N ILE A 26 -9.95 -3.07 -0.12
CA ILE A 26 -10.25 -4.45 0.30
C ILE A 26 -9.59 -4.74 1.65
N PHE A 27 -8.32 -4.38 1.80
CA PHE A 27 -7.59 -4.56 3.05
C PHE A 27 -8.23 -3.77 4.20
N GLU A 28 -8.58 -2.50 3.96
CA GLU A 28 -9.21 -1.63 4.96
C GLU A 28 -10.57 -2.16 5.43
N ALA A 29 -11.42 -2.60 4.49
CA ALA A 29 -12.73 -3.15 4.80
C ALA A 29 -12.62 -4.44 5.64
N ALA A 30 -11.73 -5.34 5.26
CA ALA A 30 -11.46 -6.56 6.04
C ALA A 30 -10.93 -6.21 7.44
N ALA A 31 -10.03 -5.23 7.53
CA ALA A 31 -9.45 -4.84 8.80
C ALA A 31 -10.48 -4.22 9.75
N ALA A 32 -11.35 -3.35 9.23
CA ALA A 32 -12.43 -2.74 9.99
C ALA A 32 -13.41 -3.78 10.53
N ASP A 33 -13.77 -4.78 9.72
CA ASP A 33 -14.68 -5.86 10.10
C ASP A 33 -14.08 -6.75 11.22
N ILE A 34 -12.81 -7.16 11.10
CA ILE A 34 -12.10 -7.92 12.14
C ILE A 34 -12.05 -7.14 13.46
N VAL A 35 -11.71 -5.85 13.40
CA VAL A 35 -11.66 -4.99 14.59
C VAL A 35 -13.05 -4.81 15.21
N ALA A 36 -14.10 -4.66 14.40
CA ALA A 36 -15.47 -4.51 14.88
C ALA A 36 -15.99 -5.76 15.61
N ARG A 37 -15.56 -6.96 15.19
CA ARG A 37 -15.85 -8.21 15.90
C ARG A 37 -15.03 -8.41 17.18
N GLY A 38 -13.94 -7.65 17.36
CA GLY A 38 -12.99 -7.85 18.46
C GLY A 38 -12.01 -8.99 18.23
N ASP A 39 -11.88 -9.47 16.98
CA ASP A 39 -11.07 -10.63 16.62
C ASP A 39 -9.62 -10.25 16.31
N THR A 40 -8.76 -11.25 16.06
CA THR A 40 -7.39 -11.03 15.58
C THR A 40 -7.04 -12.05 14.52
N GLU A 41 -6.68 -11.59 13.33
CA GLU A 41 -6.51 -12.43 12.14
C GLU A 41 -5.35 -11.94 11.26
N LEU A 42 -4.83 -12.83 10.39
CA LEU A 42 -3.86 -12.45 9.35
C LEU A 42 -4.59 -12.07 8.07
N VAL A 43 -4.39 -10.85 7.59
CA VAL A 43 -5.03 -10.32 6.38
C VAL A 43 -3.99 -10.12 5.28
N PRO A 44 -4.20 -10.69 4.08
CA PRO A 44 -3.29 -10.47 2.96
C PRO A 44 -3.40 -9.04 2.43
N LEU A 45 -2.26 -8.40 2.19
CA LEU A 45 -2.15 -7.17 1.44
C LEU A 45 -1.35 -7.42 0.17
N LEU A 46 -1.97 -7.20 -1.00
CA LEU A 46 -1.25 -7.13 -2.27
C LEU A 46 -0.75 -5.71 -2.49
N HIS A 47 0.57 -5.55 -2.64
CA HIS A 47 1.24 -4.27 -2.81
C HIS A 47 2.32 -4.38 -3.90
N ARG A 48 2.99 -3.27 -4.21
CA ARG A 48 4.03 -3.20 -5.26
C ARG A 48 5.18 -4.22 -5.09
N GLY A 49 5.45 -4.64 -3.86
CA GLY A 49 6.53 -5.57 -3.52
C GLY A 49 6.10 -7.05 -3.51
N GLY A 50 4.83 -7.36 -3.74
CA GLY A 50 4.28 -8.71 -3.64
C GLY A 50 3.11 -8.78 -2.65
N VAL A 51 3.02 -9.90 -1.94
CA VAL A 51 1.98 -10.15 -0.94
C VAL A 51 2.62 -10.27 0.44
N ASP A 52 2.08 -9.53 1.41
CA ASP A 52 2.41 -9.63 2.82
C ASP A 52 1.15 -10.05 3.61
N LEU A 53 1.32 -10.91 4.63
CA LEU A 53 0.25 -11.24 5.59
C LEU A 53 0.41 -10.35 6.83
N LEU A 54 -0.57 -9.48 7.06
CA LEU A 54 -0.51 -8.47 8.13
C LEU A 54 -1.46 -8.86 9.26
N LEU A 55 -0.94 -8.88 10.50
CA LEU A 55 -1.75 -9.16 11.69
C LEU A 55 -2.69 -8.00 11.97
N VAL A 56 -3.99 -8.23 11.99
CA VAL A 56 -5.02 -7.24 12.28
C VAL A 56 -5.72 -7.61 13.57
N GLY A 57 -5.98 -6.63 14.43
CA GLY A 57 -6.83 -6.80 15.61
C GLY A 57 -6.92 -5.51 16.44
N PRO A 58 -7.78 -5.45 17.47
CA PRO A 58 -8.05 -4.25 18.26
C PRO A 58 -6.84 -3.58 18.91
N ARG A 59 -5.75 -4.34 19.12
CA ARG A 59 -4.51 -3.86 19.75
C ARG A 59 -3.38 -3.59 18.74
N VAL A 60 -3.62 -3.80 17.45
CA VAL A 60 -2.65 -3.55 16.40
C VAL A 60 -2.98 -2.22 15.72
N PRO A 61 -2.10 -1.20 15.80
CA PRO A 61 -2.36 0.08 15.14
C PRO A 61 -2.22 -0.07 13.62
N ILE A 62 -3.26 0.30 12.89
CA ILE A 62 -3.33 0.29 11.42
C ILE A 62 -3.78 1.68 10.95
N ALA A 63 -3.12 2.22 9.94
CA ALA A 63 -3.55 3.45 9.28
C ALA A 63 -3.45 3.30 7.75
N VAL A 64 -4.57 3.48 7.06
CA VAL A 64 -4.63 3.56 5.60
C VAL A 64 -4.70 5.03 5.21
N ARG A 65 -3.77 5.50 4.38
CA ARG A 65 -3.74 6.89 3.91
C ARG A 65 -3.75 6.94 2.39
N ARG A 66 -4.56 7.84 1.84
CA ARG A 66 -4.40 8.29 0.45
C ARG A 66 -3.15 9.14 0.37
N ILE A 67 -2.26 8.80 -0.56
CA ILE A 67 -1.18 9.71 -0.96
C ILE A 67 -1.36 10.01 -2.44
N GLU A 68 -1.27 11.28 -2.78
CA GLU A 68 -1.08 11.70 -4.17
C GLU A 68 0.36 11.36 -4.56
N VAL A 69 0.55 10.30 -5.32
CA VAL A 69 1.84 10.01 -5.95
C VAL A 69 1.96 10.87 -7.21
N GLY A 70 2.61 12.03 -7.08
CA GLY A 70 3.09 12.77 -8.23
C GLY A 70 4.02 11.89 -9.06
N ARG A 71 3.76 11.80 -10.37
CA ARG A 71 4.64 11.14 -11.35
C ARG A 71 6.08 11.59 -11.09
N ALA A 72 6.98 10.66 -10.75
CA ALA A 72 8.40 10.99 -10.63
C ALA A 72 8.84 11.71 -11.93
N PRO A 73 9.57 12.83 -11.86
CA PRO A 73 10.09 13.47 -13.06
C PRO A 73 10.93 12.42 -13.78
N VAL A 74 10.52 12.09 -15.02
CA VAL A 74 11.33 11.27 -15.91
C VAL A 74 12.65 12.02 -16.04
N ALA A 75 13.75 11.44 -15.54
CA ALA A 75 15.06 12.03 -15.73
C ALA A 75 15.26 12.26 -17.23
N GLU A 76 15.44 13.51 -17.64
CA GLU A 76 15.79 13.85 -19.01
C GLU A 76 17.04 13.06 -19.40
N PRO A 77 17.09 12.46 -20.60
CA PRO A 77 18.29 11.78 -21.05
C PRO A 77 19.44 12.79 -21.07
N GLU A 78 20.52 12.45 -20.36
CA GLU A 78 21.78 13.19 -20.34
C GLU A 78 22.17 13.53 -21.78
N LYS A 79 22.19 14.82 -22.11
CA LYS A 79 22.75 15.28 -23.38
C LYS A 79 24.22 14.89 -23.38
N ARG A 80 24.56 13.84 -24.14
CA ARG A 80 25.95 13.56 -24.50
C ARG A 80 26.48 14.77 -25.25
N THR A 81 27.25 15.59 -24.56
CA THR A 81 28.13 16.57 -25.20
C THR A 81 29.13 15.78 -26.05
N ALA A 82 28.93 15.81 -27.37
CA ALA A 82 29.97 15.41 -28.30
C ALA A 82 31.05 16.51 -28.25
N VAL A 83 32.28 16.10 -27.91
CA VAL A 83 33.51 16.88 -28.11
C VAL A 83 34.03 16.60 -29.51
#